data_AF-A0A7C8AEW6-F1
#
_entry.id   AF-A0A7C8AEW6-F1
#
_cell.length_a   1.000
_cell.length_b   1.000
_cell.length_c   1.000
_cell.angle_alpha   90.00
_cell.angle_beta   90.00
_cell.angle_gamma   90.00
#
_symmetry.space_group_name_H-M   'P 1'
#
loop_
_entity.id
_entity.type
_entity.pdbx_description
1 polymer ?
#
loop_
_entity_poly.entity_id
_entity_poly.type
_entity_poly.pdbx_seq_one_letter_code
_entity_poly.pdbx_strand_id
1 'polypeptide(L)'
;MLEKFAGRSIHPDAIVPGGFSKPMSGPEREQLHGDALDQLEFARYALDFAKERVFSRFDAGLMQLGEITTGFLGMVNPEDGSLALSGGILRLMRLDGSFHEFSGREYTDFIGEHVEPWSYAKFPYARVWGEGFSMLLDDPRGIYRTNCLARINVADFIRTPLAQAELLEFRSLFGRPAQSTILYHWARLIELLYACEKVIELLEDPAITDQQVRYDVVPKAGRGVGCVEAPRGTLIHDYSTDENGLITRANLIVGTTHNMAPINMSVNRVARDLIKDGEVTGEALNRIEMAVRAYDPCISCATHRLDGGKTIEVSVSDANGILIEGAPLKAPSLVIDRSGKASRMSAAHSALRGIPSA
;
A
#
# COMPACT_ATOMS: atom_id res chain seq x y z
N MET A 1 -9.43 -18.51 -3.84
CA MET A 1 -10.58 -17.60 -3.66
C MET A 1 -10.91 -16.77 -4.89
N LEU A 2 -10.05 -15.84 -5.34
CA LEU A 2 -10.37 -14.92 -6.46
C LEU A 2 -10.83 -15.63 -7.74
N GLU A 3 -10.09 -16.63 -8.21
CA GLU A 3 -10.48 -17.38 -9.42
C GLU A 3 -11.75 -18.20 -9.21
N LYS A 4 -11.80 -18.98 -8.11
CA LYS A 4 -12.92 -19.88 -7.79
C LYS A 4 -14.26 -19.12 -7.68
N PHE A 5 -14.27 -18.04 -6.90
CA PHE A 5 -15.49 -17.26 -6.66
C PHE A 5 -15.67 -16.11 -7.64
N ALA A 6 -14.63 -15.30 -7.85
CA ALA A 6 -14.75 -14.07 -8.61
C ALA A 6 -14.47 -14.22 -10.12
N GLY A 7 -14.42 -15.47 -10.61
CA GLY A 7 -14.29 -15.84 -12.04
C GLY A 7 -12.87 -15.80 -12.58
N ARG A 8 -12.03 -14.88 -12.07
CA ARG A 8 -10.63 -14.71 -12.52
C ARG A 8 -9.71 -14.39 -11.36
N SER A 9 -8.49 -14.92 -11.40
CA SER A 9 -7.43 -14.60 -10.45
C SER A 9 -6.92 -13.16 -10.58
N ILE A 10 -6.93 -12.62 -11.81
CA ILE A 10 -6.56 -11.24 -12.15
C ILE A 10 -7.73 -10.63 -12.93
N HIS A 11 -8.14 -9.42 -12.54
CA HIS A 11 -9.34 -8.73 -13.06
C HIS A 11 -10.65 -9.51 -12.82
N PRO A 12 -11.04 -9.71 -11.55
CA PRO A 12 -12.28 -10.41 -11.21
C PRO A 12 -13.51 -9.68 -11.78
N ASP A 13 -14.52 -10.45 -12.20
CA ASP A 13 -15.72 -9.95 -12.90
C ASP A 13 -17.04 -10.29 -12.18
N ALA A 14 -16.97 -10.83 -10.96
CA ALA A 14 -18.15 -11.20 -10.18
C ALA A 14 -18.85 -10.03 -9.46
N ILE A 15 -18.20 -8.88 -9.29
CA ILE A 15 -18.76 -7.71 -8.60
C ILE A 15 -19.46 -6.81 -9.61
N VAL A 16 -20.77 -6.60 -9.45
CA VAL A 16 -21.62 -5.86 -10.38
C VAL A 16 -22.50 -4.85 -9.63
N PRO A 17 -23.07 -3.83 -10.30
CA PRO A 17 -24.07 -2.97 -9.66
C PRO A 17 -25.19 -3.80 -9.03
N GLY A 18 -25.42 -3.55 -7.74
CA GLY A 18 -26.44 -4.24 -6.94
C GLY A 18 -25.93 -5.46 -6.15
N GLY A 19 -24.68 -5.90 -6.33
CA GLY A 19 -24.09 -7.00 -5.56
C GLY A 19 -23.16 -7.90 -6.37
N PHE A 20 -23.38 -9.21 -6.35
CA PHE A 20 -22.57 -10.21 -7.05
C PHE A 20 -23.31 -10.83 -8.24
N SER A 21 -22.58 -11.31 -9.25
CA SER A 21 -23.15 -11.94 -10.45
C SER A 21 -23.61 -13.38 -10.22
N LYS A 22 -23.08 -14.05 -9.19
CA LYS A 22 -23.48 -15.40 -8.75
C LYS A 22 -23.39 -15.52 -7.23
N PRO A 23 -24.24 -16.36 -6.59
CA PRO A 23 -24.05 -16.74 -5.19
C PRO A 23 -22.90 -17.74 -5.04
N MET A 24 -22.34 -17.83 -3.83
CA MET A 24 -21.39 -18.89 -3.48
C MET A 24 -22.14 -20.19 -3.21
N SER A 25 -21.66 -21.30 -3.78
CA SER A 25 -22.25 -22.62 -3.49
C SER A 25 -21.70 -23.23 -2.19
N GLY A 26 -22.47 -24.12 -1.55
CA GLY A 26 -22.02 -24.87 -0.36
C GLY A 26 -20.69 -25.61 -0.57
N PRO A 27 -20.53 -26.42 -1.63
CA PRO A 27 -19.27 -27.09 -1.91
C PRO A 27 -18.10 -26.13 -2.17
N GLU A 28 -18.36 -24.99 -2.82
CA GLU A 28 -17.34 -23.95 -3.03
C GLU A 28 -16.91 -23.32 -1.71
N ARG A 29 -17.86 -23.00 -0.82
CA ARG A 29 -17.58 -22.50 0.53
C ARG A 29 -16.72 -23.48 1.33
N GLU A 30 -17.09 -24.76 1.35
CA GLU A 30 -16.36 -25.80 2.08
C GLU A 30 -14.91 -25.93 1.57
N GLN A 31 -14.72 -25.92 0.25
CA GLN A 31 -13.39 -25.98 -0.33
C GLN A 31 -12.57 -24.73 0.02
N LEU A 32 -13.16 -23.54 -0.10
CA LEU A 32 -12.48 -22.28 0.23
C LEU A 32 -12.14 -22.18 1.72
N HIS A 33 -12.96 -22.76 2.59
CA HIS A 33 -12.72 -22.80 4.03
C HIS A 33 -11.49 -23.66 4.35
N GLY A 34 -11.39 -24.86 3.75
CA GLY A 34 -10.19 -25.69 3.82
C GLY A 34 -8.93 -24.96 3.33
N ASP A 35 -8.98 -24.34 2.15
CA ASP A 35 -7.86 -23.56 1.61
C ASP A 35 -7.45 -22.40 2.55
N ALA A 36 -8.43 -21.76 3.21
CA ALA A 36 -8.18 -20.62 4.10
C ALA A 36 -7.50 -21.05 5.42
N LEU A 37 -7.80 -22.25 5.92
CA LEU A 37 -7.12 -22.83 7.08
C LEU A 37 -5.63 -23.10 6.78
N ASP A 38 -5.33 -23.68 5.62
CA ASP A 38 -3.95 -23.91 5.17
C ASP A 38 -3.19 -22.57 5.01
N GLN A 39 -3.87 -21.55 4.48
CA GLN A 39 -3.31 -20.20 4.37
C GLN A 39 -3.03 -19.56 5.72
N LEU A 40 -3.91 -19.75 6.70
CA LEU A 40 -3.70 -19.26 8.06
C LEU A 40 -2.48 -19.93 8.71
N GLU A 41 -2.31 -21.25 8.54
CA GLU A 41 -1.12 -21.95 9.01
C GLU A 41 0.16 -21.40 8.37
N PHE A 42 0.14 -21.19 7.05
CA PHE A 42 1.28 -20.59 6.35
C PHE A 42 1.57 -19.16 6.81
N ALA A 43 0.53 -18.35 7.05
CA ALA A 43 0.67 -16.98 7.56
C ALA A 43 1.33 -16.95 8.95
N ARG A 44 0.96 -17.87 9.84
CA ARG A 44 1.61 -18.04 11.16
C ARG A 44 3.08 -18.41 11.00
N TYR A 45 3.38 -19.42 10.18
CA TYR A 45 4.76 -19.80 9.88
C TYR A 45 5.59 -18.63 9.33
N ALA A 46 5.03 -17.85 8.40
CA ALA A 46 5.70 -16.72 7.79
C ALA A 46 6.01 -15.60 8.82
N LEU A 47 5.06 -15.32 9.72
CA LEU A 47 5.26 -14.38 10.82
C LEU A 47 6.38 -14.84 11.76
N ASP A 48 6.32 -16.09 12.23
CA ASP A 48 7.31 -16.66 13.15
C ASP A 48 8.71 -16.65 12.50
N PHE A 49 8.81 -17.09 11.24
CA PHE A 49 10.05 -17.05 10.49
C PHE A 49 10.59 -15.63 10.37
N ALA A 50 9.74 -14.65 10.06
CA ALA A 50 10.18 -13.26 9.94
C ALA A 50 10.70 -12.73 11.27
N LYS A 51 10.01 -12.96 12.38
CA LYS A 51 10.44 -12.55 13.72
C LYS A 51 11.77 -13.18 14.11
N GLU A 52 11.86 -14.51 14.00
CA GLU A 52 13.01 -15.28 14.48
C GLU A 52 14.25 -15.19 13.59
N ARG A 53 14.07 -15.01 12.28
CA ARG A 53 15.16 -15.15 11.30
C ARG A 53 15.48 -13.87 10.55
N VAL A 54 14.53 -12.93 10.48
CA VAL A 54 14.70 -11.67 9.75
C VAL A 54 14.85 -10.52 10.74
N PHE A 55 13.79 -10.18 11.49
CA PHE A 55 13.79 -9.03 12.41
C PHE A 55 14.78 -9.20 13.57
N SER A 56 14.99 -10.42 14.07
CA SER A 56 16.00 -10.70 15.11
C SER A 56 17.43 -10.36 14.70
N ARG A 57 17.70 -10.23 13.40
CA ARG A 57 19.02 -9.88 12.85
C ARG A 57 19.17 -8.38 12.55
N PHE A 58 18.10 -7.60 12.67
CA PHE A 58 18.15 -6.18 12.38
C PHE A 58 18.75 -5.45 13.58
N ASP A 59 19.82 -4.70 13.31
CA ASP A 59 20.37 -3.78 14.30
C ASP A 59 19.50 -2.51 14.41
N ALA A 60 19.78 -1.67 15.41
CA ALA A 60 19.04 -0.43 15.63
C ALA A 60 19.09 0.53 14.43
N GLY A 61 20.20 0.54 13.67
CA GLY A 61 20.34 1.41 12.52
C GLY A 61 19.45 0.98 11.35
N LEU A 62 19.37 -0.33 11.09
CA LEU A 62 18.46 -0.88 10.10
C LEU A 62 17.00 -0.70 10.52
N MET A 63 16.70 -0.87 11.81
CA MET A 63 15.36 -0.61 12.34
C MET A 63 14.92 0.84 12.18
N GLN A 64 15.84 1.80 12.08
CA GLN A 64 15.53 3.23 11.87
C GLN A 64 15.68 3.68 10.41
N LEU A 65 15.92 2.74 9.48
CA LEU A 65 16.18 3.08 8.08
C LEU A 65 14.98 3.81 7.46
N GLY A 66 15.21 5.05 7.02
CA GLY A 66 14.20 5.88 6.38
C GLY A 66 13.07 6.31 7.30
N GLU A 67 13.29 6.31 8.61
CA GLU A 67 12.32 6.77 9.60
C GLU A 67 11.99 8.26 9.40
N ILE A 68 10.69 8.53 9.36
CA ILE A 68 10.11 9.87 9.23
C ILE A 68 8.93 9.99 10.20
N THR A 69 8.67 11.20 10.66
CA THR A 69 7.58 11.47 11.61
C THR A 69 6.40 12.11 10.89
N THR A 70 5.28 11.39 10.85
CA THR A 70 4.07 11.77 10.09
C THR A 70 2.82 11.31 10.83
N GLY A 71 1.64 11.74 10.38
CA GLY A 71 0.39 11.12 10.80
C GLY A 71 0.05 9.86 9.98
N PHE A 72 -1.14 9.31 10.23
CA PHE A 72 -1.59 8.06 9.60
C PHE A 72 -3.05 8.12 9.18
N LEU A 73 -3.38 7.46 8.09
CA LEU A 73 -4.74 7.27 7.62
C LEU A 73 -5.01 5.77 7.44
N GLY A 74 -6.15 5.32 7.94
CA GLY A 74 -6.66 3.97 7.70
C GLY A 74 -8.12 3.86 8.07
N MET A 75 -8.76 2.79 7.62
CA MET A 75 -10.16 2.51 7.93
C MET A 75 -10.32 1.75 9.27
N VAL A 76 -11.33 2.16 10.03
CA VAL A 76 -11.73 1.52 11.30
C VAL A 76 -13.23 1.23 11.29
N ASN A 77 -13.64 0.25 12.09
CA ASN A 77 -15.05 0.02 12.36
C ASN A 77 -15.61 1.17 13.20
N PRO A 78 -16.71 1.82 12.79
CA PRO A 78 -17.25 2.99 13.48
C PRO A 78 -17.84 2.68 14.87
N GLU A 79 -18.18 1.43 15.16
CA GLU A 79 -18.82 1.05 16.42
C GLU A 79 -17.81 0.90 17.56
N ASP A 80 -16.61 0.40 17.28
CA ASP A 80 -15.61 0.07 18.30
C ASP A 80 -14.17 0.49 17.99
N GLY A 81 -13.90 1.07 16.82
CA GLY A 81 -12.55 1.49 16.42
C GLY A 81 -11.61 0.35 16.00
N SER A 82 -12.11 -0.88 15.85
CA SER A 82 -11.30 -2.00 15.40
C SER A 82 -10.84 -1.87 13.94
N LEU A 83 -9.75 -2.55 13.58
CA LEU A 83 -9.26 -2.61 12.21
C LEU A 83 -10.36 -3.08 11.24
N ALA A 84 -10.59 -2.31 10.19
CA ALA A 84 -11.49 -2.66 9.09
C ALA A 84 -10.78 -2.46 7.75
N LEU A 85 -10.98 -3.38 6.81
CA LEU A 85 -10.50 -3.20 5.43
C LEU A 85 -11.61 -2.78 4.45
N SER A 86 -12.87 -2.91 4.87
CA SER A 86 -14.06 -2.50 4.13
C SER A 86 -15.20 -2.18 5.12
N GLY A 87 -16.21 -1.45 4.65
CA GLY A 87 -17.44 -1.17 5.43
C GLY A 87 -17.25 -0.26 6.65
N GLY A 88 -16.08 0.36 6.83
CA GLY A 88 -15.78 1.26 7.94
C GLY A 88 -15.75 2.74 7.57
N ILE A 89 -15.22 3.54 8.50
CA ILE A 89 -14.94 4.97 8.32
C ILE A 89 -13.43 5.21 8.31
N LEU A 90 -12.98 6.29 7.69
CA LEU A 90 -11.58 6.66 7.64
C LEU A 90 -11.20 7.43 8.91
N ARG A 91 -10.11 7.02 9.57
CA ARG A 91 -9.51 7.71 10.71
C ARG A 91 -8.16 8.29 10.31
N LEU A 92 -8.05 9.62 10.35
CA LEU A 92 -6.84 10.38 10.07
C LEU A 92 -6.23 10.87 11.39
N MET A 93 -5.16 10.22 11.82
CA MET A 93 -4.50 10.42 13.10
C MET A 93 -3.22 11.25 12.98
N ARG A 94 -3.01 12.13 13.95
CA ARG A 94 -1.77 12.88 14.20
C ARG A 94 -0.80 12.06 15.06
N LEU A 95 0.43 12.58 15.20
CA LEU A 95 1.49 11.94 16.00
C LEU A 95 1.12 11.82 17.49
N ASP A 96 0.38 12.79 18.03
CA ASP A 96 -0.06 12.82 19.43
C ASP A 96 -1.24 11.88 19.71
N GLY A 97 -1.71 11.15 18.71
CA GLY A 97 -2.85 10.23 18.80
C GLY A 97 -4.20 10.90 18.61
N SER A 98 -4.29 12.23 18.49
CA SER A 98 -5.54 12.90 18.13
C SER A 98 -5.91 12.59 16.68
N PHE A 99 -7.21 12.52 16.37
CA PHE A 99 -7.66 12.11 15.04
C PHE A 99 -8.96 12.79 14.61
N HIS A 100 -9.19 12.78 13.29
CA HIS A 100 -10.47 13.04 12.67
C HIS A 100 -11.02 11.77 12.04
N GLU A 101 -12.33 11.58 12.11
CA GLU A 101 -13.03 10.48 11.46
C GLU A 101 -14.04 11.01 10.44
N PHE A 102 -14.11 10.34 9.29
CA PHE A 102 -14.98 10.76 8.20
C PHE A 102 -15.32 9.60 7.27
N SER A 103 -16.46 9.70 6.60
CA SER A 103 -16.83 8.73 5.58
C SER A 103 -16.03 8.95 4.30
N GLY A 104 -15.90 7.90 3.49
CA GLY A 104 -15.31 8.03 2.15
C GLY A 104 -16.01 9.09 1.28
N ARG A 105 -17.28 9.45 1.54
CA ARG A 105 -18.02 10.46 0.77
C ARG A 105 -17.54 11.89 1.01
N GLU A 106 -16.96 12.14 2.18
CA GLU A 106 -16.52 13.44 2.69
C GLU A 106 -15.02 13.68 2.43
N TYR A 107 -14.32 12.75 1.77
CA TYR A 107 -12.86 12.77 1.65
C TYR A 107 -12.26 14.09 1.14
N THR A 108 -12.98 14.85 0.31
CA THR A 108 -12.51 16.14 -0.24
C THR A 108 -12.33 17.23 0.81
N ASP A 109 -13.04 17.12 1.92
CA ASP A 109 -12.95 18.07 3.04
C ASP A 109 -11.72 17.78 3.91
N PHE A 110 -11.29 16.51 3.93
CA PHE A 110 -10.19 16.02 4.77
C PHE A 110 -8.87 15.87 4.04
N ILE A 111 -8.91 15.57 2.74
CA ILE A 111 -7.74 15.24 1.91
C ILE A 111 -7.62 16.26 0.78
N GLY A 112 -6.42 16.83 0.64
CA GLY A 112 -6.01 17.60 -0.54
C GLY A 112 -5.01 16.82 -1.38
N GLU A 113 -4.84 17.17 -2.65
CA GLU A 113 -3.80 16.60 -3.51
C GLU A 113 -2.87 17.71 -4.00
N HIS A 114 -1.58 17.61 -3.67
CA HIS A 114 -0.55 18.52 -4.17
C HIS A 114 0.10 17.97 -5.45
N VAL A 115 0.58 18.85 -6.33
CA VAL A 115 1.26 18.47 -7.59
C VAL A 115 2.66 19.07 -7.57
N GLU A 116 3.65 18.20 -7.78
CA GLU A 116 5.04 18.59 -7.99
C GLU A 116 5.38 18.58 -9.48
N PRO A 117 6.16 19.53 -10.00
CA PRO A 117 6.45 19.62 -11.44
C PRO A 117 7.31 18.46 -11.98
N TRP A 118 7.96 17.71 -11.09
CA TRP A 118 8.87 16.60 -11.43
C TRP A 118 8.24 15.21 -11.29
N SER A 119 6.95 15.11 -10.93
CA SER A 119 6.25 13.83 -10.75
C SER A 119 4.88 13.85 -11.40
N TYR A 120 4.54 12.75 -12.09
CA TYR A 120 3.16 12.51 -12.55
C TYR A 120 2.22 12.11 -11.42
N ALA A 121 2.73 11.45 -10.38
CA ALA A 121 1.94 11.11 -9.21
C ALA A 121 1.73 12.38 -8.36
N LYS A 122 0.52 12.53 -7.84
CA LYS A 122 0.15 13.57 -6.88
C LYS A 122 0.62 13.19 -5.48
N PHE A 123 0.58 14.16 -4.57
CA PHE A 123 1.00 14.04 -3.18
C PHE A 123 -0.18 14.41 -2.26
N PRO A 124 -1.02 13.44 -1.88
CA PRO A 124 -2.12 13.68 -0.96
C PRO A 124 -1.63 14.16 0.41
N TYR A 125 -2.39 15.06 1.02
CA TYR A 125 -2.08 15.63 2.33
C TYR A 125 -3.35 15.90 3.14
N ALA A 126 -3.19 15.98 4.45
CA ALA A 126 -4.25 16.22 5.41
C ALA A 126 -4.71 17.69 5.34
N ARG A 127 -5.70 17.96 4.49
CA ARG A 127 -6.29 19.30 4.33
C ARG A 127 -6.92 19.81 5.64
N VAL A 128 -7.62 18.92 6.35
CA VAL A 128 -8.35 19.29 7.59
C VAL A 128 -7.43 19.84 8.68
N TRP A 129 -6.14 19.52 8.65
CA TRP A 129 -5.17 20.02 9.62
C TRP A 129 -4.85 21.51 9.44
N GLY A 130 -5.13 22.10 8.27
CA GLY A 130 -4.94 23.54 8.03
C GLY A 130 -3.48 24.01 7.97
N GLU A 131 -2.51 23.09 7.95
CA GLU A 131 -1.07 23.39 8.01
C GLU A 131 -0.41 23.56 6.63
N GLY A 132 -1.12 23.20 5.55
CA GLY A 132 -0.58 23.14 4.20
C GLY A 132 0.19 21.86 3.91
N PHE A 133 1.10 21.92 2.93
CA PHE A 133 1.91 20.80 2.47
C PHE A 133 3.40 21.12 2.58
N SER A 134 4.19 20.24 3.20
CA SER A 134 5.65 20.33 3.26
C SER A 134 6.27 18.94 3.43
N MET A 135 7.23 18.60 2.57
CA MET A 135 8.05 17.38 2.67
C MET A 135 9.41 17.62 3.33
N LEU A 136 9.63 18.78 3.96
CA LEU A 136 10.86 19.02 4.72
C LEU A 136 10.94 18.03 5.89
N LEU A 137 12.08 17.36 6.07
CA LEU A 137 12.26 16.36 7.13
C LEU A 137 12.11 16.96 8.53
N ASP A 138 12.50 18.22 8.68
CA ASP A 138 12.59 18.93 9.95
C ASP A 138 11.29 19.69 10.27
N ASP A 139 10.43 19.90 9.25
CA ASP A 139 9.13 20.60 9.35
C ASP A 139 8.12 20.01 8.34
N PRO A 140 7.70 18.74 8.51
CA PRO A 140 6.70 18.13 7.64
C PRO A 140 5.32 18.67 7.97
N ARG A 141 4.55 19.10 6.96
CA ARG A 141 3.22 19.68 7.14
C ARG A 141 2.19 18.95 6.30
N GLY A 142 1.08 18.57 6.92
CA GLY A 142 -0.01 17.83 6.26
C GLY A 142 0.34 16.40 5.84
N ILE A 143 1.53 15.88 6.18
CA ILE A 143 1.97 14.56 5.72
C ILE A 143 1.40 13.45 6.60
N TYR A 144 0.76 12.49 5.96
CA TYR A 144 0.32 11.24 6.58
C TYR A 144 0.76 10.06 5.73
N ARG A 145 0.73 8.87 6.34
CA ARG A 145 0.95 7.60 5.66
C ARG A 145 -0.29 6.72 5.66
N THR A 146 -0.41 5.84 4.67
CA THR A 146 -1.43 4.79 4.60
C THR A 146 -0.78 3.40 4.60
N ASN A 147 -1.56 2.34 4.38
CA ASN A 147 -1.14 0.94 4.33
C ASN A 147 -0.94 0.33 5.75
N CYS A 148 -0.42 -0.89 5.84
CA CYS A 148 -0.48 -1.76 7.01
C CYS A 148 0.00 -1.12 8.31
N LEU A 149 1.16 -0.43 8.32
CA LEU A 149 1.63 0.25 9.53
C LEU A 149 0.66 1.36 9.95
N ALA A 150 0.15 2.13 8.98
CA ALA A 150 -0.83 3.17 9.25
C ALA A 150 -2.12 2.59 9.84
N ARG A 151 -2.62 1.50 9.25
CA ARG A 151 -3.84 0.81 9.69
C ARG A 151 -3.73 0.28 11.12
N ILE A 152 -2.64 -0.39 11.47
CA ILE A 152 -2.43 -0.88 12.85
C ILE A 152 -2.15 0.25 13.86
N ASN A 153 -1.63 1.38 13.38
CA ASN A 153 -1.52 2.59 14.20
C ASN A 153 -2.91 3.18 14.46
N VAL A 154 -3.76 3.40 13.43
CA VAL A 154 -5.09 4.02 13.60
C VAL A 154 -6.12 3.16 14.30
N ALA A 155 -6.11 1.85 14.08
CA ALA A 155 -7.01 0.94 14.76
C ALA A 155 -6.76 0.92 16.27
N ASP A 156 -7.80 0.80 17.07
CA ASP A 156 -7.65 0.64 18.53
C ASP A 156 -7.27 -0.79 18.88
N PHE A 157 -7.80 -1.76 18.15
CA PHE A 157 -7.47 -3.19 18.25
C PHE A 157 -7.85 -3.93 16.96
N ILE A 158 -7.54 -5.22 16.91
CA ILE A 158 -7.97 -6.16 15.87
C ILE A 158 -8.92 -7.18 16.52
N ARG A 159 -10.03 -7.51 15.85
CA ARG A 159 -11.04 -8.45 16.40
C ARG A 159 -10.60 -9.91 16.33
N THR A 160 -9.75 -10.27 15.37
CA THR A 160 -9.32 -11.65 15.18
C THR A 160 -8.18 -12.01 16.16
N PRO A 161 -8.24 -13.17 16.82
CA PRO A 161 -7.44 -13.44 18.01
C PRO A 161 -5.92 -13.50 17.76
N LEU A 162 -5.47 -14.11 16.66
CA LEU A 162 -4.04 -14.24 16.38
C LEU A 162 -3.42 -12.91 15.97
N ALA A 163 -4.07 -12.19 15.06
CA ALA A 163 -3.61 -10.86 14.67
C ALA A 163 -3.65 -9.86 15.83
N GLN A 164 -4.63 -9.96 16.74
CA GLN A 164 -4.68 -9.14 17.95
C GLN A 164 -3.53 -9.44 18.92
N ALA A 165 -3.22 -10.72 19.14
CA ALA A 165 -2.08 -11.10 19.98
C ALA A 165 -0.77 -10.51 19.43
N GLU A 166 -0.56 -10.61 18.12
CA GLU A 166 0.63 -10.05 17.49
C GLU A 166 0.65 -8.52 17.52
N LEU A 167 -0.50 -7.85 17.37
CA LEU A 167 -0.59 -6.39 17.52
C LEU A 167 -0.17 -5.94 18.92
N LEU A 168 -0.56 -6.67 19.97
CA LEU A 168 -0.18 -6.36 21.35
C LEU A 168 1.33 -6.52 21.55
N GLU A 169 1.93 -7.59 21.00
CA GLU A 169 3.38 -7.78 21.04
C GLU A 169 4.10 -6.66 20.28
N PHE A 170 3.68 -6.37 19.05
CA PHE A 170 4.22 -5.27 18.24
C PHE A 170 4.18 -3.94 19.00
N ARG A 171 3.05 -3.60 19.62
CA ARG A 171 2.91 -2.36 20.40
C ARG A 171 3.75 -2.34 21.66
N SER A 172 3.99 -3.49 22.30
CA SER A 172 4.88 -3.58 23.45
C SER A 172 6.34 -3.25 23.10
N LEU A 173 6.74 -3.54 21.86
CA LEU A 173 8.10 -3.32 21.35
C LEU A 173 8.28 -1.92 20.74
N PHE A 174 7.27 -1.41 20.03
CA PHE A 174 7.42 -0.22 19.19
C PHE A 174 6.48 0.94 19.53
N GLY A 175 5.58 0.74 20.50
CA GLY A 175 4.59 1.73 20.90
C GLY A 175 3.47 1.95 19.86
N ARG A 176 2.68 3.01 20.10
CA ARG A 176 1.63 3.49 19.19
C ARG A 176 1.56 5.02 19.30
N PRO A 177 1.73 5.77 18.19
CA PRO A 177 1.98 5.27 16.84
C PRO A 177 3.47 4.90 16.62
N ALA A 178 3.72 3.75 15.99
CA ALA A 178 5.05 3.36 15.55
C ALA A 178 5.43 4.08 14.23
N GLN A 179 6.64 4.65 14.15
CA GLN A 179 7.05 5.52 13.03
C GLN A 179 8.06 4.91 12.05
N SER A 180 8.83 3.91 12.47
CA SER A 180 9.87 3.31 11.61
C SER A 180 9.29 2.76 10.31
N THR A 181 9.93 3.12 9.20
CA THR A 181 9.53 2.71 7.85
C THR A 181 9.68 1.21 7.65
N ILE A 182 10.67 0.57 8.27
CA ILE A 182 10.88 -0.88 8.14
C ILE A 182 9.77 -1.69 8.81
N LEU A 183 9.09 -1.13 9.83
CA LEU A 183 7.99 -1.79 10.54
C LEU A 183 6.76 -2.05 9.66
N TYR A 184 6.67 -1.44 8.46
CA TYR A 184 5.67 -1.84 7.47
C TYR A 184 5.74 -3.34 7.12
N HIS A 185 6.93 -3.94 7.11
CA HIS A 185 7.04 -5.38 6.85
C HIS A 185 6.38 -6.23 7.93
N TRP A 186 6.57 -5.88 9.20
CA TRP A 186 5.95 -6.59 10.31
C TRP A 186 4.44 -6.34 10.32
N ALA A 187 4.01 -5.08 10.18
CA ALA A 187 2.60 -4.73 10.09
C ALA A 187 1.87 -5.47 8.96
N ARG A 188 2.56 -5.73 7.83
CA ARG A 188 1.99 -6.51 6.70
C ARG A 188 1.76 -7.97 7.06
N LEU A 189 2.59 -8.56 7.92
CA LEU A 189 2.40 -9.93 8.42
C LEU A 189 1.25 -10.01 9.42
N ILE A 190 1.08 -8.98 10.27
CA ILE A 190 -0.11 -8.85 11.15
C ILE A 190 -1.39 -8.80 10.30
N GLU A 191 -1.39 -8.01 9.23
CA GLU A 191 -2.54 -7.94 8.34
C GLU A 191 -2.77 -9.20 7.51
N LEU A 192 -1.71 -9.93 7.16
CA LEU A 192 -1.84 -11.24 6.52
C LEU A 192 -2.58 -12.21 7.44
N LEU A 193 -2.20 -12.29 8.72
CA LEU A 193 -2.94 -13.08 9.71
C LEU A 193 -4.39 -12.64 9.82
N TYR A 194 -4.62 -11.33 9.99
CA TYR A 194 -5.97 -10.77 10.08
C TYR A 194 -6.81 -11.14 8.85
N ALA A 195 -6.26 -11.01 7.64
CA ALA A 195 -6.98 -11.32 6.41
C ALA A 195 -7.34 -12.81 6.33
N CYS A 196 -6.43 -13.71 6.70
CA CYS A 196 -6.70 -15.14 6.76
C CYS A 196 -7.80 -15.48 7.79
N GLU A 197 -7.70 -14.94 9.01
CA GLU A 197 -8.72 -15.14 10.05
C GLU A 197 -10.09 -14.57 9.64
N LYS A 198 -10.11 -13.37 9.03
CA LYS A 198 -11.35 -12.75 8.53
C LYS A 198 -11.98 -13.55 7.40
N VAL A 199 -11.19 -14.11 6.50
CA VAL A 199 -11.70 -14.98 5.44
C VAL A 199 -12.39 -16.21 6.03
N ILE A 200 -11.80 -16.84 7.04
CA ILE A 200 -12.39 -17.99 7.73
C ILE A 200 -13.71 -17.57 8.39
N GLU A 201 -13.72 -16.48 9.15
CA GLU A 201 -14.94 -15.95 9.78
C GLU A 201 -16.07 -15.68 8.76
N LEU A 202 -15.74 -15.07 7.62
CA LEU A 202 -16.70 -14.80 6.55
C LEU A 202 -17.23 -16.09 5.89
N LEU A 203 -16.40 -17.12 5.77
CA LEU A 203 -16.81 -18.41 5.21
C LEU A 203 -17.62 -19.25 6.21
N GLU A 204 -17.53 -18.95 7.51
CA GLU A 204 -18.33 -19.59 8.57
C GLU A 204 -19.69 -18.93 8.75
N ASP A 205 -19.87 -17.68 8.30
CA ASP A 205 -21.18 -17.01 8.28
C ASP A 205 -22.17 -17.75 7.36
N PRO A 206 -23.30 -18.26 7.88
CA PRO A 206 -24.31 -18.94 7.06
C PRO A 206 -24.85 -18.09 5.90
N ALA A 207 -24.82 -16.75 6.02
CA ALA A 207 -25.29 -15.83 4.98
C ALA A 207 -24.38 -15.82 3.73
N ILE A 208 -23.14 -16.33 3.80
CA ILE A 208 -22.20 -16.31 2.67
C ILE A 208 -22.71 -17.12 1.46
N THR A 209 -23.62 -18.07 1.68
CA THR A 209 -24.28 -18.90 0.65
C THR A 209 -25.70 -18.47 0.32
N ASP A 210 -26.14 -17.30 0.80
CA ASP A 210 -27.44 -16.75 0.43
C ASP A 210 -27.56 -16.64 -1.09
N GLN A 211 -28.75 -16.91 -1.62
CA GLN A 211 -29.04 -16.80 -3.04
C GLN A 211 -29.37 -15.35 -3.44
N GLN A 212 -29.79 -14.52 -2.48
CA GLN A 212 -30.09 -13.10 -2.68
C GLN A 212 -28.80 -12.26 -2.64
N VAL A 213 -27.99 -12.38 -3.68
CA VAL A 213 -26.68 -11.69 -3.77
C VAL A 213 -26.70 -10.43 -4.62
N ARG A 214 -27.83 -10.10 -5.25
CA ARG A 214 -27.96 -8.96 -6.14
C ARG A 214 -29.34 -8.31 -6.06
N TYR A 215 -29.35 -6.99 -6.02
CA TYR A 215 -30.54 -6.16 -6.15
C TYR A 215 -30.60 -5.52 -7.54
N ASP A 216 -31.83 -5.25 -8.01
CA ASP A 216 -32.03 -4.50 -9.24
C ASP A 216 -31.54 -3.06 -9.09
N VAL A 217 -30.81 -2.58 -10.09
CA VAL A 217 -30.27 -1.22 -10.13
C VAL A 217 -30.71 -0.56 -11.43
N VAL A 218 -31.32 0.62 -11.30
CA VAL A 218 -31.72 1.46 -12.44
C VAL A 218 -30.68 2.58 -12.61
N PRO A 219 -30.10 2.76 -13.81
CA PRO A 219 -29.24 3.91 -14.12
C PRO A 219 -29.95 5.23 -13.83
N LYS A 220 -29.22 6.20 -13.25
CA LYS A 220 -29.71 7.55 -12.96
C LYS A 220 -28.57 8.53 -12.76
N ALA A 221 -28.89 9.83 -12.77
CA ALA A 221 -27.93 10.84 -12.38
C ALA A 221 -27.61 10.77 -10.88
N GLY A 222 -26.35 11.02 -10.52
CA GLY A 222 -25.94 11.05 -9.13
C GLY A 222 -24.44 11.03 -8.92
N ARG A 223 -24.05 10.99 -7.65
CA ARG A 223 -22.66 10.81 -7.20
C ARG A 223 -22.56 9.55 -6.35
N GLY A 224 -21.58 8.70 -6.64
CA GLY A 224 -21.26 7.50 -5.86
C GLY A 224 -19.79 7.50 -5.48
N VAL A 225 -19.52 7.28 -4.19
CA VAL A 225 -18.15 7.13 -3.68
C VAL A 225 -17.98 5.75 -3.06
N GLY A 226 -17.07 4.95 -3.62
CA GLY A 226 -16.59 3.71 -3.05
C GLY A 226 -15.27 3.93 -2.34
N CYS A 227 -15.14 3.41 -1.12
CA CYS A 227 -13.92 3.50 -0.34
C CYS A 227 -13.63 2.15 0.33
N VAL A 228 -12.43 1.62 0.13
CA VAL A 228 -11.92 0.40 0.78
C VAL A 228 -10.46 0.57 1.12
N GLU A 229 -9.91 -0.27 1.99
CA GLU A 229 -8.47 -0.39 2.16
C GLU A 229 -7.92 -1.40 1.17
N ALA A 230 -7.26 -0.90 0.11
CA ALA A 230 -6.45 -1.78 -0.71
C ALA A 230 -5.22 -2.26 0.09
N PRO A 231 -4.55 -3.35 -0.33
CA PRO A 231 -3.36 -3.84 0.35
C PRO A 231 -2.20 -2.83 0.45
N ARG A 232 -2.26 -1.72 -0.29
CA ARG A 232 -1.24 -0.67 -0.35
C ARG A 232 -1.73 0.69 0.15
N GLY A 233 -2.85 0.72 0.85
CA GLY A 233 -3.45 1.91 1.46
C GLY A 233 -4.89 2.17 1.01
N THR A 234 -5.50 3.21 1.57
CA THR A 234 -6.87 3.63 1.26
C THR A 234 -7.09 3.83 -0.25
N LEU A 235 -8.18 3.29 -0.77
CA LEU A 235 -8.57 3.39 -2.17
C LEU A 235 -9.94 4.08 -2.25
N ILE A 236 -9.98 5.22 -2.93
CA ILE A 236 -11.18 6.04 -3.10
C ILE A 236 -11.52 6.11 -4.59
N HIS A 237 -12.74 5.71 -4.92
CA HIS A 237 -13.34 5.85 -6.25
C HIS A 237 -14.57 6.76 -6.15
N ASP A 238 -14.53 7.94 -6.75
CA ASP A 238 -15.61 8.94 -6.75
C ASP A 238 -16.10 9.20 -8.17
N TYR A 239 -17.31 8.72 -8.50
CA TYR A 239 -17.92 8.86 -9.82
C TYR A 239 -19.16 9.75 -9.76
N SER A 240 -19.39 10.51 -10.83
CA SER A 240 -20.67 11.17 -11.09
C SER A 240 -21.23 10.72 -12.44
N THR A 241 -22.55 10.56 -12.51
CA THR A 241 -23.26 10.07 -13.70
C THR A 241 -24.36 11.02 -14.15
N ASP A 242 -24.72 10.96 -15.44
CA ASP A 242 -25.93 11.57 -15.99
C ASP A 242 -27.17 10.68 -15.81
N GLU A 243 -28.32 11.13 -16.33
CA GLU A 243 -29.60 10.40 -16.23
C GLU A 243 -29.59 9.01 -16.87
N ASN A 244 -28.69 8.76 -17.83
CA ASN A 244 -28.53 7.46 -18.46
C ASN A 244 -27.51 6.57 -17.72
N GLY A 245 -26.94 7.05 -16.61
CA GLY A 245 -25.88 6.36 -15.87
C GLY A 245 -24.49 6.46 -16.52
N LEU A 246 -24.31 7.35 -17.49
CA LEU A 246 -22.99 7.55 -18.13
C LEU A 246 -22.10 8.43 -17.25
N ILE A 247 -20.84 8.04 -17.09
CA ILE A 247 -19.88 8.75 -16.24
C ILE A 247 -19.59 10.13 -16.83
N THR A 248 -19.84 11.19 -16.05
CA THR A 248 -19.54 12.59 -16.38
C THR A 248 -18.32 13.11 -15.64
N ARG A 249 -17.98 12.52 -14.49
CA ARG A 249 -16.79 12.83 -13.70
C ARG A 249 -16.27 11.57 -13.00
N ALA A 250 -14.95 11.43 -12.92
CA ALA A 250 -14.28 10.44 -12.09
C ALA A 250 -13.12 11.11 -11.34
N ASN A 251 -13.00 10.79 -10.04
CA ASN A 251 -11.79 11.08 -9.26
C ASN A 251 -11.36 9.82 -8.53
N LEU A 252 -10.06 9.53 -8.57
CA LEU A 252 -9.47 8.35 -7.97
C LEU A 252 -8.29 8.78 -7.09
N ILE A 253 -8.28 8.36 -5.83
CA ILE A 253 -7.08 8.42 -4.99
C ILE A 253 -6.75 7.00 -4.60
N VAL A 254 -5.65 6.49 -5.15
CA VAL A 254 -5.27 5.08 -5.07
C VAL A 254 -4.26 4.84 -3.97
N GLY A 255 -4.30 3.68 -3.30
CA GLY A 255 -3.49 3.34 -2.12
C GLY A 255 -2.09 3.97 -2.07
N THR A 256 -1.22 3.64 -3.03
CA THR A 256 0.16 4.16 -3.05
C THR A 256 0.28 5.67 -3.30
N THR A 257 -0.70 6.31 -3.95
CA THR A 257 -0.73 7.77 -4.16
C THR A 257 -0.56 8.51 -2.83
N HIS A 258 -1.26 8.06 -1.79
CA HIS A 258 -1.16 8.62 -0.43
C HIS A 258 0.26 8.57 0.15
N ASN A 259 1.05 7.56 -0.23
CA ASN A 259 2.39 7.37 0.28
C ASN A 259 3.48 8.03 -0.58
N MET A 260 3.14 8.76 -1.65
CA MET A 260 4.15 9.40 -2.52
C MET A 260 5.03 10.41 -1.76
N ALA A 261 4.44 11.27 -0.92
CA ALA A 261 5.21 12.19 -0.08
C ALA A 261 6.07 11.44 0.96
N PRO A 262 5.49 10.54 1.78
CA PRO A 262 6.27 9.71 2.71
C PRO A 262 7.43 8.94 2.08
N ILE A 263 7.22 8.31 0.90
CA ILE A 263 8.27 7.59 0.20
C ILE A 263 9.43 8.53 -0.16
N ASN A 264 9.13 9.71 -0.72
CA ASN A 264 10.16 10.69 -1.07
C ASN A 264 10.89 11.22 0.18
N MET A 265 10.19 11.43 1.28
CA MET A 265 10.80 11.82 2.55
C MET A 265 11.73 10.72 3.09
N SER A 266 11.29 9.46 3.11
CA SER A 266 12.13 8.34 3.54
C SER A 266 13.36 8.18 2.64
N VAL A 267 13.23 8.36 1.32
CA VAL A 267 14.37 8.36 0.38
C VAL A 267 15.34 9.50 0.71
N ASN A 268 14.84 10.72 0.90
CA ASN A 268 15.67 11.89 1.25
C ASN A 268 16.42 11.66 2.57
N ARG A 269 15.73 11.11 3.58
CA ARG A 269 16.33 10.76 4.87
C ARG A 269 17.49 9.78 4.71
N VAL A 270 17.26 8.64 4.03
CA VAL A 270 18.30 7.62 3.82
C VAL A 270 19.46 8.18 3.00
N ALA A 271 19.17 8.95 1.95
CA ALA A 271 20.21 9.58 1.13
C ALA A 271 21.09 10.50 1.97
N ARG A 272 20.51 11.37 2.82
CA ARG A 272 21.26 12.25 3.73
C ARG A 272 22.08 11.49 4.76
N ASP A 273 21.59 10.36 5.24
CA ASP A 273 22.27 9.56 6.25
C ASP A 273 23.49 8.81 5.67
N LEU A 274 23.41 8.37 4.41
CA LEU A 274 24.40 7.45 3.82
C LEU A 274 25.30 8.07 2.75
N ILE A 275 24.85 9.08 2.01
CA ILE A 275 25.64 9.73 0.96
C ILE A 275 26.36 10.91 1.61
N LYS A 276 27.68 10.76 1.77
CA LYS A 276 28.58 11.78 2.34
C LYS A 276 29.59 12.17 1.30
N ASP A 277 29.96 13.45 1.28
CA ASP A 277 31.01 13.99 0.39
C ASP A 277 30.80 13.70 -1.11
N GLY A 278 29.54 13.49 -1.53
CA GLY A 278 29.17 13.15 -2.90
C GLY A 278 29.42 11.69 -3.30
N GLU A 279 29.87 10.83 -2.38
CA GLU A 279 30.12 9.43 -2.67
C GLU A 279 28.83 8.61 -2.67
N VAL A 280 28.46 8.09 -3.86
CA VAL A 280 27.29 7.22 -4.04
C VAL A 280 27.76 5.77 -4.14
N THR A 281 27.46 4.97 -3.11
CA THR A 281 27.83 3.56 -3.08
C THR A 281 26.64 2.66 -3.45
N GLY A 282 26.93 1.45 -3.95
CA GLY A 282 25.89 0.46 -4.23
C GLY A 282 25.11 0.04 -2.98
N GLU A 283 25.74 0.04 -1.80
CA GLU A 283 25.06 -0.21 -0.54
C GLU A 283 24.07 0.91 -0.20
N ALA A 284 24.49 2.18 -0.37
CA ALA A 284 23.62 3.33 -0.14
C ALA A 284 22.39 3.30 -1.07
N LEU A 285 22.59 3.01 -2.36
CA LEU A 285 21.50 2.86 -3.33
C LEU A 285 20.55 1.72 -2.94
N ASN A 286 21.06 0.55 -2.55
CA ASN A 286 20.21 -0.56 -2.12
C ASN A 286 19.43 -0.21 -0.83
N ARG A 287 20.02 0.52 0.12
CA ARG A 287 19.32 0.97 1.33
C ARG A 287 18.23 2.00 1.02
N ILE A 288 18.46 2.89 0.04
CA ILE A 288 17.41 3.78 -0.50
C ILE A 288 16.26 2.95 -1.08
N GLU A 289 16.57 1.94 -1.90
CA GLU A 289 15.55 1.05 -2.45
C GLU A 289 14.80 0.26 -1.36
N MET A 290 15.48 -0.17 -0.29
CA MET A 290 14.84 -0.84 0.85
C MET A 290 13.80 0.05 1.52
N ALA A 291 14.11 1.34 1.73
CA ALA A 291 13.14 2.30 2.27
C ALA A 291 11.91 2.45 1.36
N VAL A 292 12.09 2.42 0.04
CA VAL A 292 10.98 2.43 -0.91
C VAL A 292 10.17 1.13 -0.85
N ARG A 293 10.82 -0.04 -0.87
CA ARG A 293 10.18 -1.37 -0.85
C ARG A 293 9.39 -1.62 0.42
N ALA A 294 9.76 -0.99 1.54
CA ALA A 294 9.03 -1.11 2.80
C ALA A 294 7.55 -0.73 2.67
N TYR A 295 7.25 0.30 1.89
CA TYR A 295 5.88 0.75 1.62
C TYR A 295 5.07 -0.20 0.70
N ASP A 296 5.72 -1.15 0.01
CA ASP A 296 5.16 -1.97 -1.07
C ASP A 296 4.43 -1.11 -2.13
N PRO A 297 5.13 -0.21 -2.83
CA PRO A 297 4.49 0.73 -3.73
C PRO A 297 4.01 0.07 -5.03
N CYS A 298 2.75 0.34 -5.42
CA CYS A 298 2.26 0.07 -6.77
C CYS A 298 2.28 1.37 -7.58
N ILE A 299 3.38 1.65 -8.27
CA ILE A 299 3.58 2.90 -9.04
C ILE A 299 2.60 3.01 -10.23
N SER A 300 2.32 1.90 -10.93
CA SER A 300 1.31 1.88 -12.00
C SER A 300 -0.08 2.24 -11.47
N CYS A 301 -0.41 1.79 -10.25
CA CYS A 301 -1.67 2.13 -9.60
C CYS A 301 -1.72 3.63 -9.23
N ALA A 302 -0.63 4.18 -8.68
CA ALA A 302 -0.56 5.57 -8.21
C ALA A 302 -0.59 6.62 -9.34
N THR A 303 -0.12 6.25 -10.53
CA THR A 303 -0.08 7.15 -11.69
C THR A 303 -1.20 6.89 -12.70
N HIS A 304 -1.91 5.77 -12.56
CA HIS A 304 -2.80 5.21 -13.59
C HIS A 304 -2.14 5.06 -14.96
N ARG A 305 -0.80 4.97 -14.99
CA ARG A 305 -0.01 4.89 -16.22
C ARG A 305 0.42 3.44 -16.44
N LEU A 306 0.12 2.92 -17.65
CA LEU A 306 0.30 1.51 -18.02
C LEU A 306 1.56 1.23 -18.84
N ASP A 307 2.40 2.23 -19.10
CA ASP A 307 3.49 2.12 -20.08
C ASP A 307 4.80 1.51 -19.55
N GLY A 308 4.81 1.00 -18.31
CA GLY A 308 5.96 0.28 -17.76
C GLY A 308 7.22 1.14 -17.57
N GLY A 309 7.06 2.45 -17.32
CA GLY A 309 8.17 3.37 -17.06
C GLY A 309 9.07 2.97 -15.87
N LYS A 310 10.20 3.67 -15.70
CA LYS A 310 11.15 3.43 -14.61
C LYS A 310 10.44 3.52 -13.24
N THR A 311 10.57 2.49 -12.42
CA THR A 311 9.92 2.44 -11.10
C THR A 311 10.52 3.44 -10.12
N ILE A 312 11.84 3.65 -10.17
CA ILE A 312 12.60 4.58 -9.32
C ILE A 312 13.72 5.19 -10.18
N GLU A 313 13.89 6.51 -10.11
CA GLU A 313 15.04 7.22 -10.65
C GLU A 313 15.67 8.03 -9.52
N VAL A 314 16.93 7.77 -9.22
CA VAL A 314 17.70 8.53 -8.22
C VAL A 314 18.64 9.45 -8.97
N SER A 315 18.52 10.74 -8.70
CA SER A 315 19.45 11.76 -9.19
C SER A 315 20.10 12.43 -8.00
N VAL A 316 21.43 12.59 -8.05
CA VAL A 316 22.20 13.26 -7.01
C VAL A 316 22.78 14.53 -7.63
N SER A 317 22.51 15.66 -7.00
CA SER A 317 22.98 16.98 -7.45
C SER A 317 23.76 17.67 -6.34
N ASP A 318 24.71 18.53 -6.72
CA ASP A 318 25.47 19.35 -5.79
C ASP A 318 24.64 20.51 -5.21
N ALA A 319 25.25 21.33 -4.35
CA ALA A 319 24.60 22.49 -3.73
C ALA A 319 24.15 23.57 -4.74
N ASN A 320 24.64 23.54 -5.98
CA ASN A 320 24.27 24.44 -7.06
C ASN A 320 23.21 23.83 -8.00
N GLY A 321 22.74 22.60 -7.72
CA GLY A 321 21.80 21.87 -8.56
C GLY A 321 22.43 21.24 -9.80
N ILE A 322 23.76 21.14 -9.87
CA ILE A 322 24.46 20.45 -10.94
C ILE A 322 24.43 18.95 -10.66
N LEU A 323 23.92 18.17 -11.61
CA LEU A 323 23.86 16.71 -11.52
C LEU A 323 25.27 16.12 -11.38
N ILE A 324 25.55 15.47 -10.25
CA ILE A 324 26.79 14.74 -9.99
C ILE A 324 26.72 13.35 -10.66
N GLU A 325 25.58 12.67 -10.50
CA GLU A 325 25.30 11.39 -11.14
C GLU A 325 23.79 11.20 -11.35
N GLY A 326 23.41 10.67 -12.51
CA GLY A 326 22.05 10.25 -12.84
C GLY A 326 22.08 8.84 -13.41
N ALA A 327 21.86 7.84 -12.55
CA ALA A 327 21.84 6.45 -12.98
C ALA A 327 20.39 5.98 -13.18
N PRO A 328 19.99 5.55 -14.39
CA PRO A 328 18.76 4.77 -14.52
C PRO A 328 18.97 3.42 -13.82
N LEU A 329 18.37 3.25 -12.63
CA LEU A 329 18.35 1.98 -11.94
C LEU A 329 17.47 1.02 -12.74
N LYS A 330 18.08 0.12 -13.53
CA LYS A 330 17.37 -1.00 -14.13
C LYS A 330 16.92 -1.94 -13.01
N ALA A 331 15.63 -2.26 -12.97
CA ALA A 331 15.11 -3.33 -12.12
C ALA A 331 15.97 -4.60 -12.30
N PRO A 332 16.24 -5.39 -11.24
CA PRO A 332 16.97 -6.64 -11.40
C PRO A 332 16.12 -7.61 -12.25
N SER A 333 16.43 -7.70 -13.53
CA SER A 333 15.92 -8.76 -14.39
C SER A 333 16.74 -10.02 -14.12
N LEU A 334 16.20 -10.91 -13.30
CA LEU A 334 16.72 -12.26 -13.15
C LEU A 334 16.38 -13.06 -14.42
N VAL A 335 17.35 -13.20 -15.33
CA VAL A 335 17.20 -14.11 -16.49
C VAL A 335 17.60 -15.50 -16.01
N ILE A 336 16.61 -16.36 -15.76
CA ILE A 336 16.83 -17.79 -15.51
C ILE A 336 16.86 -18.48 -16.88
N ASP A 337 17.99 -19.06 -17.26
CA ASP A 337 18.03 -19.98 -18.40
C ASP A 337 17.41 -21.34 -18.02
N ARG A 338 16.96 -22.11 -19.02
CA ARG A 338 16.23 -23.38 -18.86
C ARG A 338 17.00 -24.53 -18.17
N SER A 339 18.21 -24.29 -17.65
CA SER A 339 19.04 -25.27 -16.92
C SER A 339 19.19 -24.98 -15.42
N GLY A 340 18.61 -23.90 -14.88
CA GLY A 340 18.47 -23.70 -13.44
C GLY A 340 19.77 -23.41 -12.64
N LYS A 341 20.87 -23.01 -13.29
CA LYS A 341 22.09 -22.54 -12.61
C LYS A 341 22.29 -21.03 -12.77
N ALA A 342 22.47 -20.33 -11.65
CA ALA A 342 22.82 -18.90 -11.64
C ALA A 342 24.26 -18.71 -12.17
N SER A 343 24.43 -18.03 -13.30
CA SER A 343 25.73 -17.66 -13.84
C SER A 343 26.00 -16.16 -13.69
N ARG A 344 27.29 -15.83 -13.50
CA ARG A 344 27.81 -14.51 -13.10
C ARG A 344 27.35 -13.34 -13.99
N MET A 345 27.22 -12.16 -13.37
CA MET A 345 27.07 -10.87 -14.04
C MET A 345 28.09 -10.70 -15.16
N SER A 346 27.62 -10.59 -16.40
CA SER A 346 28.42 -10.07 -17.52
C SER A 346 27.84 -8.74 -17.96
N ALA A 347 28.71 -7.74 -18.13
CA ALA A 347 28.34 -6.46 -18.71
C ALA A 347 27.90 -6.67 -20.17
N ALA A 348 26.65 -6.36 -20.48
CA ALA A 348 26.12 -6.48 -21.82
C ALA A 348 26.80 -5.45 -22.74
N HIS A 349 27.57 -5.98 -23.69
CA HIS A 349 28.08 -5.26 -24.86
C HIS A 349 26.95 -4.56 -25.62
N SER A 350 27.22 -3.35 -26.06
CA SER A 350 26.40 -2.56 -26.96
C SER A 350 26.17 -3.29 -28.29
N ALA A 351 24.91 -3.55 -28.65
CA ALA A 351 24.52 -3.83 -30.03
C ALA A 351 23.89 -2.57 -30.63
N LEU A 352 24.73 -1.63 -31.06
CA LEU A 352 24.39 -0.69 -32.11
C LEU A 352 24.39 -1.46 -33.44
N ARG A 353 23.21 -1.73 -34.01
CA ARG A 353 23.06 -1.99 -35.45
C ARG A 353 21.75 -1.37 -35.93
N GLY A 354 21.86 -0.42 -36.86
CA GLY A 354 20.73 -0.01 -37.69
C GLY A 354 20.73 1.45 -38.13
N ILE A 355 21.73 1.87 -38.92
CA ILE A 355 21.53 2.96 -39.90
C ILE A 355 21.99 2.42 -41.26
N PRO A 356 21.18 2.52 -42.33
CA PRO A 356 21.50 1.97 -43.65
C PRO A 356 22.21 2.98 -44.54
N SER A 357 23.09 2.52 -45.43
CA SER A 357 23.44 3.24 -46.66
C SER A 357 24.08 2.33 -47.70
N ALA A 358 23.48 2.34 -48.89
CA ALA A 358 23.97 1.92 -50.22
C ALA A 358 24.33 0.44 -50.44
#